data_AF-A0A9E2LWW0-F1
#
_entry.id   AF-A0A9E2LWW0-F1
#
_cell.length_a   1.000
_cell.length_b   1.000
_cell.length_c   1.000
_cell.angle_alpha   90.00
_cell.angle_beta   90.00
_cell.angle_gamma   90.00
#
_symmetry.space_group_name_H-M   'P 1'
#
loop_
_entity.id
_entity.type
_entity.pdbx_description
1 polymer ?
#
loop_
_entity_poly.entity_id
_entity_poly.type
_entity_poly.pdbx_seq_one_letter_code
_entity_poly.pdbx_strand_id
1 'polypeptide(L)'
;MCLEYGLRSRYCRSFTLPSCSFARLERLVRRQEGRVAEPARSTRRRIRHANWIPAVTVEWGRTDLLDVSSSWRPGQELSADEDLGMRSFWKIRASWDLRRLIFDDREFTLEREVRARQKLLQNRLDRTRRLYYQWLNEVLEFRQAPTLKRLLVCEELEAALDAQTAGAFSRMLPRGS
;
A
#
# COMPACT_ATOMS: atom_id res chain seq x y z
N MET A 1 26.10 22.86 34.10
CA MET A 1 25.03 21.85 33.92
C MET A 1 25.48 20.57 33.20
N CYS A 2 25.58 20.48 31.87
CA CYS A 2 25.82 19.16 31.25
C CYS A 2 27.18 18.51 31.57
N LEU A 3 28.24 19.32 31.73
CA LEU A 3 29.55 18.84 32.16
C LEU A 3 29.54 18.34 33.62
N GLU A 4 28.70 18.92 34.47
CA GLU A 4 28.57 18.52 35.88
C GLU A 4 27.89 17.15 36.02
N TYR A 5 26.96 16.83 35.11
CA TYR A 5 26.22 15.55 35.11
C TYR A 5 26.74 14.53 34.10
N GLY A 6 27.85 14.81 33.41
CA GLY A 6 28.45 13.90 32.41
C GLY A 6 27.55 13.59 31.20
N LEU A 7 26.54 14.42 30.92
CA LEU A 7 25.55 14.17 29.88
C LEU A 7 26.10 14.43 28.48
N ARG A 8 25.86 13.49 27.56
CA ARG A 8 26.22 13.59 26.15
C ARG A 8 24.99 13.92 25.30
N SER A 9 24.40 15.10 25.52
CA SER A 9 23.30 15.63 24.71
C SER A 9 23.78 16.61 23.65
N ARG A 10 23.10 16.67 22.51
CA ARG A 10 23.37 17.69 21.47
C ARG A 10 23.04 19.10 21.97
N TYR A 11 22.06 19.23 22.86
CA TYR A 11 21.62 20.50 23.44
C TYR A 11 22.61 21.07 24.47
N CYS A 12 23.58 20.26 24.90
CA CYS A 12 24.62 20.67 25.85
C CYS A 12 25.76 21.47 25.23
N ARG A 13 25.90 21.43 23.89
CA ARG A 13 26.88 22.22 23.15
C ARG A 13 26.18 23.39 22.46
N SER A 14 26.95 24.29 21.85
CA SER A 14 26.42 25.34 20.97
C SER A 14 25.71 24.70 19.77
N PHE A 15 24.45 24.31 19.97
CA PHE A 15 23.60 23.79 18.91
C PHE A 15 23.07 24.95 18.09
N THR A 16 23.16 24.87 16.76
CA THR A 16 22.45 25.81 15.88
C THR A 16 21.06 25.27 15.63
N LEU A 17 20.03 26.10 15.83
CA LEU A 17 18.69 25.72 15.39
C LEU A 17 18.78 25.43 13.89
N PRO A 18 18.24 24.29 13.42
CA PRO A 18 18.24 24.02 12.01
C PRO A 18 17.51 25.17 11.31
N SER A 19 18.12 25.73 10.26
CA SER A 19 17.44 26.63 9.32
C SER A 19 16.28 25.95 8.57
N CYS A 20 16.11 24.64 8.80
CA CYS A 20 15.17 23.77 8.12
C CYS A 20 13.77 23.90 8.74
N SER A 21 12.86 24.48 7.96
CA SER A 21 11.43 24.51 8.24
C SER A 21 10.81 23.11 8.18
N PHE A 22 9.67 22.94 8.86
CA PHE A 22 8.82 21.74 8.79
C PHE A 22 8.61 21.24 7.35
N ALA A 23 8.61 22.13 6.36
CA ALA A 23 8.48 21.80 4.94
C ALA A 23 9.54 20.79 4.44
N ARG A 24 10.77 20.82 4.96
CA ARG A 24 11.80 19.83 4.56
C ARG A 24 11.47 18.45 5.10
N LEU A 25 10.98 18.38 6.34
CA LEU A 25 10.58 17.15 6.99
C LEU A 25 9.32 16.57 6.33
N GLU A 26 8.35 17.41 6.02
CA GLU A 26 7.15 17.04 5.26
C GLU A 26 7.51 16.40 3.91
N ARG A 27 8.43 17.01 3.14
CA ARG A 27 8.90 16.44 1.86
C ARG A 27 9.51 15.05 2.04
N LEU A 28 10.26 14.81 3.12
CA LEU A 28 10.88 13.52 3.38
C LEU A 28 9.84 12.46 3.75
N VAL A 29 8.89 12.79 4.62
CA VAL A 29 7.77 11.89 4.97
C VAL A 29 6.96 11.54 3.71
N ARG A 30 6.62 12.55 2.88
CA ARG A 30 5.93 12.31 1.60
C ARG A 30 6.73 11.45 0.63
N ARG A 31 8.06 11.60 0.57
CA ARG A 31 8.94 10.77 -0.28
C ARG A 31 9.00 9.32 0.20
N GLN A 32 9.05 9.09 1.51
CA GLN A 32 9.02 7.74 2.09
C GLN A 32 7.71 7.03 1.74
N GLU A 33 6.58 7.70 1.93
CA GLU A 33 5.25 7.20 1.58
C GLU A 33 5.06 7.01 0.07
N GLY A 34 5.63 7.91 -0.75
CA GLY A 34 5.60 7.82 -2.20
C GLY A 34 6.23 6.54 -2.74
N ARG A 35 7.33 6.06 -2.13
CA ARG A 35 7.97 4.78 -2.48
C ARG A 35 7.08 3.58 -2.20
N VAL A 36 6.27 3.65 -1.14
CA VAL A 36 5.30 2.59 -0.80
C VAL A 36 4.10 2.59 -1.76
N ALA A 37 3.77 3.74 -2.36
CA ALA A 37 2.63 3.89 -3.26
C ALA A 37 2.89 3.47 -4.73
N GLU A 38 4.14 3.37 -5.17
CA GLU A 38 4.50 2.93 -6.53
C GLU A 38 3.93 1.55 -6.94
N PRO A 39 4.02 0.48 -6.12
CA PRO A 39 3.43 -0.81 -6.47
C PRO A 39 1.91 -0.74 -6.65
N ALA A 40 1.20 0.15 -5.95
CA ALA A 40 -0.24 0.30 -6.13
C ALA A 40 -0.62 0.88 -7.51
N ARG A 41 0.24 1.73 -8.10
CA ARG A 41 0.00 2.30 -9.44
C ARG A 41 0.13 1.25 -10.55
N SER A 42 1.11 0.36 -10.43
CA SER A 42 1.29 -0.71 -11.40
C SER A 42 0.16 -1.75 -11.32
N THR A 43 -0.29 -2.11 -10.11
CA THR A 43 -1.45 -2.99 -9.91
C THR A 43 -2.73 -2.38 -10.47
N ARG A 44 -2.96 -1.07 -10.27
CA ARG A 44 -4.12 -0.37 -10.87
C ARG A 44 -4.13 -0.44 -12.40
N ARG A 45 -2.98 -0.25 -13.05
CA ARG A 45 -2.87 -0.41 -14.50
C ARG A 45 -3.17 -1.84 -14.94
N ARG A 46 -2.62 -2.83 -14.24
CA ARG A 46 -2.85 -4.25 -14.55
C ARG A 46 -4.32 -4.63 -14.46
N ILE A 47 -5.04 -4.17 -13.44
CA ILE A 47 -6.48 -4.44 -13.28
C ILE A 47 -7.27 -3.82 -14.43
N ARG A 48 -6.97 -2.56 -14.79
CA ARG A 48 -7.60 -1.91 -15.95
C ARG A 48 -7.39 -2.69 -17.24
N HIS A 49 -6.17 -3.13 -17.52
CA HIS A 49 -5.88 -3.88 -18.75
C HIS A 49 -6.46 -5.30 -18.74
N ALA A 50 -6.55 -5.95 -17.58
CA ALA A 50 -7.14 -7.28 -17.47
C ALA A 50 -8.62 -7.31 -17.91
N ASN A 51 -9.36 -6.22 -17.69
CA ASN A 51 -10.78 -6.14 -18.07
C ASN A 51 -10.97 -6.04 -19.60
N TRP A 52 -9.92 -5.70 -20.35
CA TRP A 52 -9.92 -5.69 -21.82
C TRP A 52 -9.52 -7.04 -22.43
N ILE A 53 -9.21 -8.06 -21.62
CA ILE A 53 -8.77 -9.36 -22.13
C ILE A 53 -9.91 -10.37 -21.89
N PRO A 54 -10.43 -11.03 -22.93
CA PRO A 54 -11.44 -12.06 -22.76
C PRO A 54 -10.85 -13.28 -22.05
N ALA A 55 -11.65 -13.93 -21.22
CA ALA A 55 -11.27 -15.23 -20.65
C ALA A 55 -11.43 -16.29 -21.74
N VAL A 56 -10.34 -16.99 -22.08
CA VAL A 56 -10.34 -18.07 -23.06
C VAL A 56 -10.30 -19.39 -22.32
N THR A 57 -11.25 -20.26 -22.63
CA THR A 57 -11.36 -21.62 -22.10
C THR A 57 -11.33 -22.59 -23.26
N VAL A 58 -10.53 -23.65 -23.12
CA VAL A 58 -10.44 -24.74 -24.10
C VAL A 58 -10.97 -25.99 -23.42
N GLU A 59 -12.09 -26.48 -23.93
CA GLU A 59 -12.73 -27.71 -23.50
C GLU A 59 -12.42 -28.78 -24.55
N TRP A 60 -11.85 -29.90 -24.12
CA TRP A 60 -11.73 -31.10 -24.94
C TRP A 60 -12.61 -32.18 -24.33
N GLY A 61 -13.39 -32.84 -25.17
CA GLY A 61 -14.31 -33.87 -24.74
C GLY A 61 -14.43 -34.97 -25.76
N ARG A 62 -14.87 -36.12 -25.26
CA ARG A 62 -15.26 -37.27 -26.07
C ARG A 62 -16.70 -37.58 -25.69
N THR A 63 -17.59 -37.55 -26.67
CA THR A 63 -19.00 -37.89 -26.48
C THR A 63 -19.33 -39.11 -27.31
N ASP A 64 -19.95 -40.08 -26.66
CA ASP A 64 -20.56 -41.20 -27.35
C ASP A 64 -21.86 -40.69 -27.96
N LEU A 65 -21.91 -40.64 -29.28
CA LEU A 65 -23.16 -40.37 -29.97
C LEU A 65 -23.94 -41.68 -29.97
N LEU A 66 -24.94 -41.76 -29.10
CA LEU A 66 -26.08 -42.65 -29.33
C LEU A 66 -26.88 -42.01 -30.46
N ASP A 67 -26.63 -42.45 -31.69
CA ASP A 67 -27.55 -42.20 -32.78
C ASP A 67 -28.81 -43.00 -32.46
N VAL A 68 -29.74 -42.38 -31.72
CA VAL A 68 -31.10 -42.90 -31.61
C VAL A 68 -31.73 -42.68 -32.97
N SER A 69 -31.45 -43.61 -33.88
CA SER A 69 -32.20 -43.75 -35.10
C SER A 69 -33.67 -43.85 -34.69
N SER A 70 -34.52 -43.08 -35.36
CA SER A 70 -35.92 -42.82 -35.02
C SER A 70 -36.85 -44.05 -35.19
N SER A 71 -36.30 -45.26 -35.10
CA SER A 71 -37.00 -46.54 -35.24
C SER A 71 -37.10 -47.32 -33.92
N TRP A 72 -36.61 -46.79 -32.79
CA TRP A 72 -36.74 -47.48 -31.50
C TRP A 72 -38.22 -47.60 -31.07
N ARG A 73 -38.66 -48.84 -30.82
CA ARG A 73 -39.99 -49.15 -30.26
C ARG A 73 -39.86 -49.73 -28.84
N PRO A 74 -40.77 -49.39 -27.91
CA PRO A 74 -40.72 -49.93 -26.56
C PRO A 74 -40.87 -51.45 -26.57
N GLY A 75 -39.89 -52.18 -25.99
CA GLY A 75 -39.89 -53.64 -25.88
C GLY A 75 -38.90 -54.37 -26.80
N GLN A 76 -38.13 -53.66 -27.62
CA GLN A 76 -37.08 -54.25 -28.45
C GLN A 76 -35.72 -54.13 -27.73
N GLU A 77 -35.05 -55.26 -27.49
CA GLU A 77 -33.67 -55.26 -26.98
C GLU A 77 -32.74 -54.60 -28.02
N LEU A 78 -32.02 -53.56 -27.61
CA LEU A 78 -31.03 -52.89 -28.45
C LEU A 78 -29.91 -53.88 -28.77
N SER A 79 -29.79 -54.23 -30.06
CA SER A 79 -28.69 -55.05 -30.56
C SER A 79 -27.37 -54.34 -30.25
N ALA A 80 -26.40 -55.05 -29.68
CA ALA A 80 -25.08 -54.54 -29.30
C ALA A 80 -24.18 -54.10 -30.49
N ASP A 81 -24.76 -53.95 -31.68
CA ASP A 81 -24.10 -53.69 -32.96
C ASP A 81 -24.45 -52.31 -33.55
N GLU A 82 -25.13 -51.45 -32.78
CA GLU A 82 -25.26 -50.04 -33.16
C GLU A 82 -23.88 -49.37 -33.04
N ASP A 83 -23.35 -48.90 -34.17
CA ASP A 83 -22.12 -48.12 -34.26
C ASP A 83 -22.23 -46.89 -33.37
N LEU A 84 -21.76 -47.01 -32.13
CA LEU A 84 -21.57 -45.90 -31.20
C LEU A 84 -20.49 -44.99 -31.80
N GLY A 85 -20.93 -44.02 -32.59
CA GLY A 85 -20.07 -43.03 -33.22
C GLY A 85 -19.36 -42.21 -32.15
N MET A 86 -18.12 -42.56 -31.84
CA MET A 86 -17.36 -41.86 -30.81
C MET A 86 -16.78 -40.58 -31.39
N ARG A 87 -17.36 -39.42 -31.03
CA ARG A 87 -16.90 -38.12 -31.54
C ARG A 87 -16.07 -37.41 -30.48
N SER A 88 -14.80 -37.19 -30.80
CA SER A 88 -13.97 -36.22 -30.08
C SER A 88 -14.27 -34.80 -30.58
N PHE A 89 -14.41 -33.85 -29.67
CA PHE A 89 -14.54 -32.44 -30.02
C PHE A 89 -13.59 -31.56 -29.22
N TRP A 90 -13.20 -30.46 -29.85
CA TRP A 90 -12.51 -29.34 -29.21
C TRP A 90 -13.42 -28.14 -29.27
N LYS A 91 -13.57 -27.46 -28.14
CA LYS A 91 -14.39 -26.26 -28.01
C LYS A 91 -13.57 -25.16 -27.38
N ILE A 92 -13.39 -24.09 -28.15
CA ILE A 92 -12.73 -22.87 -27.68
C ILE A 92 -13.84 -21.87 -27.37
N ARG A 93 -13.94 -21.45 -26.11
CA ARG A 93 -14.90 -20.43 -25.66
C ARG A 93 -14.13 -19.22 -25.16
N ALA A 94 -14.33 -18.08 -25.83
CA ALA A 94 -13.94 -16.77 -25.32
C ALA A 94 -15.16 -16.12 -24.66
N SER A 95 -15.03 -15.71 -23.41
CA SER A 95 -16.09 -15.00 -22.67
C SER A 95 -15.61 -13.64 -22.22
N TRP A 96 -16.42 -12.61 -22.46
CA TRP A 96 -16.17 -11.24 -22.02
C TRP A 96 -17.24 -10.79 -21.04
N ASP A 97 -16.83 -10.34 -19.86
CA ASP A 97 -17.73 -9.74 -18.89
C ASP A 97 -17.77 -8.22 -19.10
N LEU A 98 -18.74 -7.76 -19.90
CA LEU A 98 -18.92 -6.34 -20.20
C LEU A 98 -19.36 -5.53 -18.97
N ARG A 99 -19.85 -6.17 -17.90
CA ARG A 99 -20.21 -5.47 -16.66
C ARG A 99 -18.96 -4.97 -15.93
N ARG A 100 -17.89 -5.77 -15.91
CA ARG A 100 -16.59 -5.39 -15.33
C ARG A 100 -15.85 -4.33 -16.13
N LEU A 101 -16.24 -4.10 -17.39
CA LEU A 101 -15.71 -2.99 -18.21
C LEU A 101 -16.27 -1.63 -17.78
N ILE A 102 -17.50 -1.59 -17.26
CA ILE A 102 -18.19 -0.35 -16.87
C ILE A 102 -18.10 -0.13 -15.35
N PHE A 103 -18.26 -1.19 -14.56
CA PHE A 103 -18.21 -1.17 -13.10
C PHE A 103 -17.36 -2.32 -12.58
N ASP A 104 -16.13 -2.01 -12.14
CA ASP A 104 -15.27 -2.97 -11.47
C ASP A 104 -15.17 -2.64 -9.98
N ASP A 105 -15.73 -3.50 -9.13
CA ASP A 105 -15.65 -3.38 -7.67
C ASP A 105 -14.20 -3.33 -7.16
N ARG A 106 -13.26 -3.88 -7.94
CA ARG A 106 -11.82 -3.80 -7.64
C ARG A 106 -11.28 -2.37 -7.78
N GLU A 107 -11.80 -1.58 -8.72
CA GLU A 107 -11.41 -0.17 -8.81
C GLU A 107 -11.95 0.61 -7.60
N PHE A 108 -13.19 0.36 -7.17
CA PHE A 108 -13.76 1.03 -6.00
C PHE A 108 -13.02 0.69 -4.70
N THR A 109 -12.66 -0.58 -4.50
CA THR A 109 -11.87 -1.00 -3.34
C THR A 109 -10.49 -0.35 -3.33
N LEU A 110 -9.80 -0.35 -4.48
CA LEU A 110 -8.53 0.37 -4.62
C LEU A 110 -8.65 1.86 -4.35
N GLU A 111 -9.71 2.52 -4.83
CA GLU A 111 -9.93 3.94 -4.55
C GLU A 111 -10.18 4.21 -3.07
N ARG A 112 -10.95 3.35 -2.39
CA ARG A 112 -11.15 3.42 -0.93
C ARG A 112 -9.83 3.25 -0.18
N GLU A 113 -9.00 2.29 -0.57
CA GLU A 113 -7.68 2.08 0.00
C GLU A 113 -6.76 3.30 -0.20
N VAL A 114 -6.76 3.88 -1.41
CA VAL A 114 -5.98 5.09 -1.71
C VAL A 114 -6.44 6.26 -0.84
N ARG A 115 -7.76 6.49 -0.71
CA ARG A 115 -8.31 7.53 0.16
C ARG A 115 -7.97 7.28 1.62
N ALA A 116 -8.07 6.04 2.10
CA ALA A 116 -7.70 5.67 3.46
C ALA A 116 -6.21 5.94 3.73
N ARG A 117 -5.32 5.56 2.81
CA ARG A 117 -3.88 5.85 2.90
C ARG A 117 -3.59 7.35 2.90
N GLN A 118 -4.27 8.13 2.06
CA GLN A 118 -4.13 9.60 2.06
C GLN A 118 -4.54 10.21 3.40
N LYS A 119 -5.66 9.74 4.00
CA LYS A 119 -6.08 10.17 5.33
C LYS A 119 -5.05 9.81 6.41
N LEU A 120 -4.51 8.58 6.37
CA LEU A 120 -3.46 8.16 7.30
C LEU A 120 -2.20 9.03 7.17
N LEU A 121 -1.79 9.35 5.94
CA LEU A 121 -0.66 10.22 5.66
C LEU A 121 -0.89 11.64 6.20
N GLN A 122 -2.07 12.21 5.98
CA GLN A 122 -2.44 13.52 6.54
C GLN A 122 -2.42 13.50 8.07
N ASN A 123 -3.03 12.49 8.71
CA ASN A 123 -3.01 12.35 10.16
C ASN A 123 -1.58 12.23 10.72
N ARG A 124 -0.71 11.47 10.03
CA ARG A 124 0.70 11.34 10.39
C ARG A 124 1.44 12.67 10.25
N LEU A 125 1.22 13.40 9.16
CA LEU A 125 1.81 14.73 8.95
C LEU A 125 1.34 15.73 10.01
N ASP A 126 0.05 15.76 10.35
CA ASP A 126 -0.50 16.66 11.36
C ASP A 126 0.06 16.34 12.75
N ARG A 127 0.18 15.06 13.11
CA ARG A 127 0.82 14.64 14.36
C ARG A 127 2.29 15.06 14.40
N THR A 128 3.02 14.84 13.30
CA THR A 128 4.43 15.21 13.20
C THR A 128 4.62 16.72 13.25
N ARG A 129 3.70 17.48 12.66
CA ARG A 129 3.68 18.94 12.72
C ARG A 129 3.53 19.45 14.14
N ARG A 130 2.56 18.91 14.89
CA ARG A 130 2.32 19.28 16.29
C ARG A 130 3.57 19.00 17.14
N LEU A 131 4.13 17.80 17.02
CA LEU A 131 5.35 17.41 17.73
C LEU A 131 6.55 18.30 17.36
N TYR A 132 6.69 18.67 16.09
CA TYR A 132 7.79 19.52 15.63
C TYR A 132 7.73 20.92 16.26
N TYR A 133 6.55 21.54 16.28
CA TYR A 133 6.40 22.87 16.88
C TYR A 133 6.47 22.83 18.41
N GLN A 134 6.01 21.74 19.04
CA GLN A 134 6.22 21.52 20.48
C GLN A 134 7.71 21.41 20.80
N TRP A 135 8.44 20.59 20.06
CA TRP A 135 9.90 20.48 20.19
C TRP A 135 10.58 21.82 19.98
N LEU A 136 10.20 22.57 18.93
CA LEU A 136 10.80 23.86 18.64
C LEU A 136 10.59 24.86 19.79
N ASN A 137 9.38 24.91 20.34
CA ASN A 137 9.07 25.77 21.48
C ASN A 137 9.90 25.37 22.72
N GLU A 138 9.98 24.08 23.03
CA GLU A 138 10.77 23.58 24.17
C GLU A 138 12.27 23.86 24.01
N VAL A 139 12.80 23.78 22.79
CA VAL A 139 14.21 24.13 22.53
C VAL A 139 14.44 25.63 22.70
N LEU A 140 13.49 26.49 22.31
CA LEU A 140 13.59 27.94 22.53
C LEU A 140 13.51 28.28 24.03
N GLU A 141 12.58 27.66 24.74
CA GLU A 141 12.41 27.76 26.20
C GLU A 141 13.66 27.27 26.95
N PHE A 142 14.25 26.15 26.53
CA PHE A 142 15.49 25.61 27.10
C PHE A 142 16.67 26.57 26.93
N ARG A 143 16.75 27.31 25.81
CA ARG A 143 17.80 28.31 25.60
C ARG A 143 17.69 29.51 26.54
N GLN A 144 16.46 29.92 26.86
CA GLN A 144 16.23 31.05 27.75
C GLN A 144 16.47 30.66 29.21
N ALA A 145 15.96 29.51 29.63
CA ALA A 145 16.10 29.00 30.99
C ALA A 145 16.51 27.51 30.94
N PRO A 146 17.82 27.22 30.91
CA PRO A 146 18.29 25.86 30.82
C PRO A 146 18.02 25.13 32.13
N THR A 147 17.29 24.02 32.06
CA THR A 147 17.05 23.10 33.18
C THR A 147 17.15 21.65 32.72
N LEU A 148 17.57 20.75 33.62
CA LEU A 148 17.66 19.32 33.34
C LEU A 148 16.32 18.74 32.85
N LYS A 149 15.22 19.15 33.47
CA LYS A 149 13.87 18.71 33.09
C LYS A 149 13.54 19.08 31.64
N ARG A 150 13.84 20.32 31.23
CA ARG A 150 13.61 20.77 29.85
C ARG A 150 14.52 20.08 28.84
N LEU A 151 15.76 19.77 29.22
CA LEU A 151 16.66 18.98 28.38
C LEU A 151 16.08 17.60 28.08
N LEU A 152 15.59 16.89 29.11
CA LEU A 152 14.95 15.58 28.94
C LEU A 152 13.71 15.67 28.04
N VAL A 153 12.87 16.69 28.24
CA VAL A 153 11.69 16.91 27.38
C VAL A 153 12.08 17.14 25.92
N CYS A 154 13.16 17.90 25.66
CA CYS A 154 13.65 18.11 24.29
C CYS A 154 14.10 16.79 23.64
N GLU A 155 14.82 15.93 24.38
CA GLU A 155 15.27 14.62 23.91
C GLU A 155 14.11 13.64 23.69
N GLU A 156 13.12 13.64 24.58
CA GLU A 156 11.90 12.83 24.44
C GLU A 156 11.11 13.23 23.20
N LEU A 157 10.96 14.53 22.94
CA LEU A 157 10.28 15.05 21.76
C LEU A 157 11.07 14.76 20.47
N GLU A 158 12.40 14.86 20.51
CA GLU A 158 13.26 14.46 19.39
C GLU A 158 13.11 12.95 19.09
N ALA A 159 13.12 12.11 20.12
CA ALA A 159 12.92 10.67 19.97
C ALA A 159 11.52 10.33 19.44
N ALA A 160 10.48 11.02 19.91
CA ALA A 160 9.12 10.88 19.40
C ALA A 160 9.01 11.27 17.92
N LEU A 161 9.68 12.36 17.51
CA LEU A 161 9.77 12.78 16.11
C LEU A 161 10.53 11.77 15.26
N ASP A 162 11.63 11.22 15.77
CA ASP A 162 12.40 10.19 15.09
C ASP A 162 11.60 8.89 14.92
N ALA A 163 10.85 8.46 15.93
CA ALA A 163 9.96 7.31 15.82
C ALA A 163 8.92 7.53 14.71
N GLN A 164 8.37 8.74 14.58
CA GLN A 164 7.41 9.09 13.53
C GLN A 164 8.03 9.24 12.15
N THR A 165 9.32 9.57 12.06
CA THR A 165 10.01 9.89 10.79
C THR A 165 11.07 8.86 10.38
N ALA A 166 11.13 7.72 11.09
CA ALA A 166 12.15 6.68 10.94
C ALA A 166 13.59 7.22 11.06
N GLY A 167 13.82 8.10 12.04
CA GLY A 167 15.13 8.70 12.31
C GLY A 167 15.56 9.77 11.30
N ALA A 168 14.65 10.25 10.44
CA ALA A 168 14.99 11.28 9.47
C ALA A 168 15.22 12.64 10.14
N PHE A 169 14.53 12.91 11.25
CA PHE A 169 14.62 14.18 11.97
C PHE A 169 15.99 14.41 12.59
N SER A 170 16.50 13.49 13.42
CA SER A 170 17.82 13.63 14.04
C SER A 170 18.98 13.63 13.05
N ARG A 171 18.80 13.07 11.84
CA ARG A 171 19.75 13.17 10.72
C ARG A 171 19.77 14.54 10.07
N MET A 172 18.66 15.29 10.13
CA MET A 172 18.58 16.66 9.64
C MET A 172 19.15 17.68 10.62
N LEU A 173 19.15 17.36 11.92
CA LEU A 173 19.75 18.21 12.93
C LEU A 173 21.28 18.21 12.76
N PRO A 174 21.93 19.39 12.86
CA PRO A 174 23.39 19.44 12.85
C PRO A 174 23.95 18.58 13.98
N ARG A 175 25.02 17.83 13.70
CA ARG A 175 25.78 17.17 14.75
C ARG A 175 26.49 18.28 15.52
N GLY A 176 26.20 18.40 16.82
CA GLY A 176 26.86 19.39 17.66
C GLY A 176 28.38 19.23 17.55
N SER A 177 29.07 20.32 17.20
CA SER A 177 30.54 20.41 17.14
C SER A 177 31.16 20.15 18.49
#